data_AF-A0A817QL26-F1
#
_entry.id   AF-A0A817QL26-F1
#
_cell.length_a   1.000
_cell.length_b   1.000
_cell.length_c   1.000
_cell.angle_alpha   90.00
_cell.angle_beta   90.00
_cell.angle_gamma   90.00
#
_symmetry.space_group_name_H-M   'P 1'
#
loop_
_entity.id
_entity.type
_entity.pdbx_description
1 polymer ?
#
loop_
_entity_poly.entity_id
_entity_poly.type
_entity_poly.pdbx_seq_one_letter_code
_entity_poly.pdbx_strand_id
1 'polypeptide(L)' 'MLSQYNYVFENVDYPNVEKLKFLKNLINSSTNTSHLIEYYSKRATIFYEMKNWEDVLTNIQFVEQHGKIDDSLMALK' A
#
# COMPACT_ATOMS: atom_id res chain seq x y z
N MET A 1 -15.01 12.71 12.01
CA MET A 1 -15.26 11.27 11.79
C MET A 1 -14.04 10.67 11.10
N LEU A 2 -13.19 9.94 11.83
CA LEU A 2 -12.01 9.22 11.31
C LEU A 2 -12.11 7.74 11.72
N SER A 3 -13.25 7.08 11.44
CA SER A 3 -13.64 5.85 12.16
C SER A 3 -13.39 4.51 11.46
N GLN A 4 -12.41 4.39 10.55
CA GLN A 4 -12.06 3.07 9.99
C GLN A 4 -10.56 2.78 9.98
N TYR A 5 -9.70 3.80 10.10
CA TYR A 5 -8.25 3.61 9.99
C TYR A 5 -7.57 3.07 11.27
N ASN A 6 -8.24 3.11 12.42
CA ASN A 6 -7.67 2.63 13.68
C ASN A 6 -7.87 1.12 13.92
N TYR A 7 -8.67 0.44 13.11
CA TYR A 7 -9.07 -0.96 13.39
C TYR A 7 -8.07 -2.01 12.86
N VAL A 8 -7.11 -1.62 12.01
CA VAL A 8 -6.19 -2.58 11.36
C VAL A 8 -4.95 -2.87 12.22
N PHE A 9 -4.68 -2.13 13.29
CA PHE A 9 -3.35 -2.13 13.94
C PHE A 9 -3.18 -3.03 15.15
N GLU A 10 -4.19 -3.78 15.59
CA GLU A 10 -4.08 -4.57 16.83
C GLU A 10 -3.27 -5.88 16.69
N ASN A 11 -2.90 -6.30 15.47
CA ASN A 11 -2.12 -7.53 15.23
C ASN A 11 -0.97 -7.39 14.22
N VAL A 12 -0.51 -6.16 13.97
CA VAL A 12 0.46 -5.87 12.91
C VAL A 12 1.85 -5.69 13.51
N ASP A 13 2.82 -6.48 13.04
CA ASP A 13 4.24 -6.28 13.33
C ASP A 13 4.60 -4.78 13.22
N TYR A 14 5.01 -4.21 14.37
CA TYR A 14 5.38 -2.80 14.55
C TYR A 14 6.20 -2.18 13.39
N PRO A 15 7.16 -2.88 12.73
CA PRO A 15 7.87 -2.33 11.57
C PRO A 15 6.98 -1.96 10.37
N ASN A 16 5.89 -2.68 10.12
CA ASN A 16 5.05 -2.45 8.93
C ASN A 16 4.16 -1.21 9.06
N VAL A 17 3.78 -0.86 10.30
CA VAL A 17 3.04 0.36 10.61
C VAL A 17 3.88 1.61 10.35
N GLU A 18 5.14 1.60 10.77
CA GLU A 18 6.09 2.69 10.52
C GLU A 18 6.39 2.85 9.02
N LYS A 19 6.55 1.75 8.28
CA LYS A 19 6.69 1.78 6.80
C LYS A 19 5.48 2.47 6.14
N LEU A 20 4.26 2.14 6.57
CA LEU A 20 3.04 2.76 6.02
C LEU A 20 2.95 4.26 6.32
N LYS A 21 3.29 4.69 7.55
CA LYS A 21 3.35 6.11 7.91
C LYS A 21 4.38 6.87 7.08
N PHE A 22 5.57 6.30 6.89
CA PHE A 22 6.62 6.88 6.08
C PHE A 22 6.17 7.08 4.63
N LEU A 23 5.59 6.03 4.02
CA LEU A 23 5.08 6.09 2.66
C LEU A 23 3.99 7.16 2.49
N LYS A 24 3.09 7.30 3.47
CA LYS A 24 2.04 8.32 3.44
C LYS A 24 2.60 9.74 3.46
N ASN A 25 3.65 9.99 4.23
CA ASN A 25 4.30 11.29 4.25
C ASN A 25 5.00 11.59 2.92
N LEU A 26 5.54 10.56 2.27
CA LEU A 26 6.20 10.68 0.97
C LEU A 26 5.20 11.01 -0.16
N ILE A 27 3.99 10.45 -0.13
CA ILE A 27 2.99 10.72 -1.16
C ILE A 27 2.32 12.09 -0.98
N ASN A 28 2.12 12.53 0.26
CA ASN A 28 1.50 13.83 0.55
C ASN A 28 2.29 15.03 0.00
N SER A 29 3.60 14.88 -0.24
CA SER A 29 4.45 15.90 -0.85
C SER A 29 4.50 15.80 -2.38
N SER A 30 3.88 14.77 -2.98
CA SER A 30 3.96 14.47 -4.41
C SER A 30 2.62 14.64 -5.12
N THR A 31 2.62 15.41 -6.20
CA THR A 31 1.48 15.53 -7.14
C THR A 31 1.65 14.67 -8.39
N ASN A 32 2.72 13.87 -8.47
CA ASN A 32 3.05 13.07 -9.64
C ASN A 32 2.38 11.69 -9.60
N THR A 33 1.63 11.34 -10.64
CA THR A 33 0.99 10.03 -10.83
C THR A 33 1.97 8.87 -10.72
N SER A 34 3.22 9.04 -11.18
CA SER A 34 4.27 8.01 -11.07
C SER A 34 4.61 7.67 -9.61
N HIS A 35 4.66 8.67 -8.72
CA HIS A 35 4.89 8.44 -7.31
C HIS A 35 3.66 7.82 -6.62
N LEU A 36 2.44 8.14 -7.08
CA LEU A 36 1.24 7.45 -6.63
C LEU A 36 1.33 5.96 -6.93
N ILE A 37 1.64 5.60 -8.18
CA ILE A 37 1.79 4.19 -8.57
C ILE A 37 2.84 3.49 -7.69
N GLU A 38 4.01 4.08 -7.51
CA GLU A 38 5.06 3.52 -6.65
C GLU A 38 4.60 3.37 -5.19
N TYR A 39 3.87 4.34 -4.65
CA TYR A 39 3.30 4.29 -3.31
C TYR A 39 2.32 3.11 -3.15
N TYR A 40 1.39 2.95 -4.09
CA TYR A 40 0.42 1.85 -4.04
C TYR A 40 1.11 0.48 -4.25
N SER A 41 2.14 0.39 -5.09
CA SER A 41 2.96 -0.83 -5.21
C SER A 41 3.62 -1.21 -3.89
N LYS A 42 4.33 -0.27 -3.24
CA LYS A 42 5.00 -0.53 -1.95
C LYS A 42 4.00 -0.87 -0.84
N ARG A 43 2.83 -0.24 -0.86
CA ARG A 43 1.75 -0.51 0.08
C ARG A 43 1.16 -1.92 -0.09
N ALA A 44 1.03 -2.40 -1.33
CA ALA A 44 0.63 -3.78 -1.61
C ALA A 44 1.61 -4.79 -1.00
N THR A 45 2.92 -4.58 -1.16
CA THR A 45 3.95 -5.45 -0.57
C THR A 45 3.86 -5.49 0.96
N ILE A 46 3.67 -4.34 1.61
CA ILE A 46 3.54 -4.28 3.07
C ILE A 46 2.29 -5.03 3.54
N PHE A 47 1.15 -4.85 2.86
CA PHE A 47 -0.06 -5.59 3.21
C PHE A 47 0.08 -7.10 2.96
N TYR A 48 0.88 -7.50 1.97
CA TYR A 48 1.22 -8.89 1.72
C TYR A 48 2.03 -9.48 2.90
N GLU A 49 3.04 -8.75 3.38
CA GLU A 49 3.80 -9.13 4.59
C GLU A 49 2.87 -9.26 5.83
N MET A 50 1.85 -8.40 5.90
CA MET A 50 0.83 -8.42 6.96
C MET A 50 -0.25 -9.48 6.77
N LYS A 51 -0.20 -10.28 5.68
CA LYS A 51 -1.24 -11.24 5.28
C LYS A 51 -2.64 -10.63 5.14
N ASN A 52 -2.70 -9.33 4.83
CA ASN A 52 -3.95 -8.61 4.61
C ASN A 52 -4.26 -8.59 3.11
N TRP A 53 -4.84 -9.69 2.62
CA TRP A 53 -5.03 -9.95 1.20
C TRP A 53 -6.02 -9.00 0.50
N GLU A 54 -7.05 -8.54 1.21
CA GLU A 54 -8.03 -7.59 0.65
C GLU A 54 -7.36 -6.25 0.30
N ASP A 55 -6.52 -5.75 1.20
CA ASP A 55 -5.76 -4.54 0.94
C ASP A 55 -4.69 -4.76 -0.13
N VAL A 56 -4.03 -5.92 -0.20
CA VAL A 56 -3.08 -6.25 -1.29
C VAL A 56 -3.75 -6.09 -2.65
N LEU A 57 -4.89 -6.76 -2.86
CA LEU A 57 -5.60 -6.74 -4.13
C LEU A 57 -6.08 -5.33 -4.49
N THR A 58 -6.55 -4.57 -3.50
CA THR A 58 -6.99 -3.19 -3.70
C THR A 58 -5.84 -2.29 -4.20
N ASN A 59 -4.66 -2.42 -3.60
CA ASN A 59 -3.50 -1.62 -4.01
C ASN A 59 -2.95 -2.07 -5.38
N ILE A 60 -2.95 -3.38 -5.68
CA ILE A 60 -2.58 -3.93 -6.99
C ILE A 60 -3.52 -3.41 -8.09
N GLN A 61 -4.83 -3.43 -7.84
CA GLN A 61 -5.82 -2.97 -8.80
C GLN A 61 -5.66 -1.47 -9.11
N PHE A 62 -5.31 -0.65 -8.11
CA PHE A 62 -5.00 0.76 -8.33
C PHE A 62 -3.80 0.93 -9.28
N VAL A 63 -2.71 0.18 -9.03
CA VAL A 63 -1.49 0.21 -9.86
C VAL A 63 -1.80 -0.22 -11.29
N GLU A 64 -2.57 -1.29 -11.47
CA GLU A 64 -2.97 -1.81 -12.78
C GLU A 64 -3.81 -0.80 -13.58
N GLN A 65 -4.66 -0.02 -12.92
CA GLN A 65 -5.52 0.99 -13.57
C GLN A 65 -4.76 2.26 -13.98
N HIS A 66 -3.71 2.64 -13.25
CA HIS A 66 -3.05 3.94 -13.41
C HIS A 66 -1.63 3.83 -13.97
N GLY A 67 -1.06 2.63 -14.04
CA GLY A 67 0.31 2.39 -14.44
C GLY A 67 0.54 1.00 -15.00
N LYS A 68 1.81 0.69 -15.26
CA LYS A 68 2.22 -0.69 -15.55
C LYS A 68 2.47 -1.41 -14.23
N ILE A 69 1.77 -2.50 -14.04
CA ILE A 69 2.11 -3.47 -13.01
C ILE A 69 3.41 -4.18 -13.41
N ASP A 70 4.34 -4.31 -12.47
CA ASP A 70 5.55 -5.10 -12.68
C ASP A 70 5.32 -6.57 -12.27
N ASP A 71 6.19 -7.46 -12.73
CA ASP A 71 6.08 -8.90 -12.49
C ASP A 71 6.12 -9.25 -10.99
N SER A 72 6.76 -8.42 -10.18
CA SER A 72 6.87 -8.62 -8.73
C SER A 72 5.54 -8.40 -8.02
N LEU A 73 4.79 -7.38 -8.43
CA LEU A 73 3.44 -7.12 -7.93
C LEU A 73 2.45 -8.16 -8.45
N MET A 74 2.63 -8.60 -9.71
CA MET A 74 1.77 -9.62 -10.31
C MET A 74 1.88 -10.97 -9.60
N ALA A 75 3.05 -11.29 -9.03
CA ALA A 75 3.26 -12.48 -8.22
C ALA A 75 2.57 -12.44 -6.84
N LEU A 76 2.09 -11.28 -6.40
CA LEU A 76 1.36 -11.13 -5.12
C LEU A 76 -0.16 -11.33 -5.25
N LYS A 77 -0.66 -11.49 -6.49
CA LYS A 77 -2.08 -11.71 -6.81
C LYS A 77 -2.43 -13.19 -6.78
#